data_AF-A0A349B2M9-F1
#
_entry.id   AF-A0A349B2M9-F1
#
_cell.length_a   1.000
_cell.length_b   1.000
_cell.length_c   1.000
_cell.angle_alpha   90.00
_cell.angle_beta   90.00
_cell.angle_gamma   90.00
#
_symmetry.space_group_name_H-M   'P 1'
#
loop_
_entity.id
_entity.type
_entity.pdbx_description
1 polymer ?
#
loop_
_entity_poly.entity_id
_entity_poly.type
_entity_poly.pdbx_seq_one_letter_code
_entity_poly.pdbx_strand_id
1 'polypeptide(L)'
;LVGAEPVLGERVGPTTWAGDVPAGARIHHASAASDRWELLVEGRPAPKTKLFGWAQGFEPATSGDATLRYDTAPVRYGVLAFQALFWLVAIRFARRTRRRDPVVATPPTPVTPATPVPTADPVVEPADWLAPAEEWPADPTPALLDELEPEPAPESEPEPAPAPAPDPDEEDRP
;
A
#
# COMPACT_ATOMS: atom_id res chain seq x y z
N LEU A 1 -1.10 -16.70 11.92
CA LEU A 1 -2.46 -17.15 11.52
C LEU A 1 -2.32 -18.32 10.58
N VAL A 2 -2.26 -19.55 11.12
CA VAL A 2 -2.27 -20.78 10.32
C VAL A 2 -3.57 -21.49 10.69
N GLY A 3 -4.42 -21.80 9.70
CA GLY A 3 -5.70 -22.49 9.92
C GLY A 3 -6.96 -21.62 9.98
N ALA A 4 -6.91 -20.35 9.60
CA ALA A 4 -8.13 -19.54 9.43
C ALA A 4 -8.79 -19.86 8.08
N GLU A 5 -10.07 -20.20 8.09
CA GLU A 5 -10.83 -20.53 6.88
C GLU A 5 -11.25 -19.25 6.13
N PRO A 6 -10.94 -19.13 4.82
CA PRO A 6 -11.31 -17.95 4.05
C PRO A 6 -12.82 -17.91 3.82
N VAL A 7 -13.49 -17.00 4.54
CA VAL A 7 -14.95 -16.83 4.50
C VAL A 7 -15.40 -16.09 3.22
N LEU A 8 -14.52 -15.26 2.65
CA LEU A 8 -14.75 -14.52 1.41
C LEU A 8 -13.78 -15.03 0.33
N GLY A 9 -14.03 -16.25 -0.14
CA GLY A 9 -13.15 -16.92 -1.11
C GLY A 9 -13.37 -16.48 -2.56
N GLU A 10 -14.54 -15.96 -2.90
CA GLU A 10 -14.88 -15.63 -4.28
C GLU A 10 -14.45 -14.20 -4.62
N ARG A 11 -13.71 -14.05 -5.73
CA ARG A 11 -13.34 -12.72 -6.24
C ARG A 11 -14.31 -12.31 -7.33
N VAL A 12 -15.15 -11.31 -7.04
CA VAL A 12 -16.15 -10.78 -7.98
C VAL A 12 -15.61 -9.63 -8.82
N GLY A 13 -14.54 -8.97 -8.38
CA GLY A 13 -13.97 -7.82 -9.10
C GLY A 13 -12.50 -7.53 -8.80
N PRO A 14 -11.95 -6.43 -9.34
CA PRO A 14 -10.55 -6.06 -9.12
C PRO A 14 -10.22 -5.88 -7.64
N THR A 15 -11.17 -5.33 -6.88
CA THR A 15 -11.06 -4.97 -5.47
C THR A 15 -12.30 -5.37 -4.67
N THR A 16 -12.96 -6.46 -5.10
CA THR A 16 -14.21 -6.94 -4.52
C THR A 16 -14.14 -8.45 -4.31
N TRP A 17 -14.51 -8.89 -3.11
CA TRP A 17 -14.60 -10.29 -2.71
C TRP A 17 -15.97 -10.59 -2.12
N ALA A 18 -16.47 -11.80 -2.29
CA ALA A 18 -17.75 -12.25 -1.79
C ALA A 18 -17.68 -13.63 -1.13
N GLY A 19 -18.69 -13.91 -0.31
CA GLY A 19 -18.88 -15.19 0.35
C GLY A 19 -19.90 -15.12 1.49
N ASP A 20 -20.36 -16.28 1.93
CA ASP A 20 -21.32 -16.42 3.02
C ASP A 20 -20.66 -16.23 4.39
N VAL A 21 -21.27 -15.42 5.25
CA VAL A 21 -20.80 -15.23 6.62
C VAL A 21 -21.88 -15.55 7.65
N PRO A 22 -21.52 -16.18 8.79
CA PRO A 22 -22.44 -16.32 9.91
C PRO A 22 -22.67 -14.98 10.63
N ALA A 23 -23.85 -14.83 11.24
CA ALA A 23 -24.15 -13.70 12.10
C ALA A 23 -23.25 -13.72 13.34
N GLY A 24 -22.74 -12.56 13.76
CA GLY A 24 -21.88 -12.45 14.94
C GLY A 24 -20.49 -13.09 14.78
N ALA A 25 -20.15 -13.60 13.59
CA ALA A 25 -18.80 -14.06 13.31
C ALA A 25 -17.85 -12.87 13.22
N ARG A 26 -16.69 -12.97 13.86
CA ARG A 26 -15.64 -11.97 13.72
C ARG A 26 -14.83 -12.25 12.47
N ILE A 27 -14.94 -11.39 11.47
CA ILE A 27 -14.14 -11.49 10.26
C ILE A 27 -12.83 -10.72 10.46
N HIS A 28 -11.72 -11.40 10.22
CA HIS A 28 -10.38 -10.83 10.28
C HIS A 28 -9.91 -10.45 8.88
N HIS A 29 -9.48 -9.20 8.71
CA HIS A 29 -8.80 -8.75 7.50
C HIS A 29 -7.36 -8.39 7.85
N ALA A 30 -6.41 -9.18 7.33
CA ALA A 30 -4.97 -8.99 7.51
C ALA A 30 -4.42 -7.81 6.69
N SER A 31 -5.11 -6.67 6.70
CA SER A 31 -4.64 -5.40 6.15
C SER A 31 -4.62 -4.34 7.24
N ALA A 32 -3.80 -3.31 7.05
CA ALA A 32 -3.85 -2.12 7.90
C ALA A 32 -5.27 -1.54 7.90
N ALA A 33 -5.73 -1.10 9.08
CA ALA A 33 -7.03 -0.47 9.23
C ALA A 33 -7.16 0.76 8.32
N SER A 34 -8.16 0.75 7.44
CA SER A 34 -8.46 1.83 6.50
C SER A 34 -9.96 2.07 6.42
N ASP A 35 -10.36 3.34 6.31
CA ASP A 35 -11.76 3.70 6.13
C ASP A 35 -12.31 3.30 4.75
N ARG A 36 -11.42 2.96 3.82
CA ARG A 36 -11.75 2.62 2.43
C ARG A 36 -12.22 1.18 2.26
N TRP A 37 -11.94 0.29 3.22
CA TRP A 37 -12.47 -1.07 3.23
C TRP A 37 -13.88 -1.09 3.79
N GLU A 38 -14.82 -1.67 3.07
CA GLU A 38 -16.22 -1.78 3.49
C GLU A 38 -16.70 -3.22 3.28
N LEU A 39 -17.29 -3.79 4.34
CA LEU A 39 -17.98 -5.07 4.28
C LEU A 39 -19.49 -4.81 4.27
N LEU A 40 -20.17 -5.34 3.29
CA LEU A 40 -21.62 -5.29 3.13
C LEU A 40 -22.17 -6.71 3.35
N VAL A 41 -23.16 -6.90 4.20
CA VAL A 41 -23.87 -8.18 4.36
C VAL A 41 -25.33 -7.94 4.01
N GLU A 42 -25.86 -8.67 3.03
CA GLU A 42 -27.20 -8.43 2.48
C GLU A 42 -27.40 -6.94 2.09
N GLY A 43 -26.34 -6.34 1.54
CA GLY A 43 -26.32 -4.93 1.14
C GLY A 43 -26.24 -3.91 2.29
N ARG A 44 -26.13 -4.32 3.56
CA ARG A 44 -25.98 -3.43 4.72
C ARG A 44 -24.53 -3.37 5.21
N PRO A 45 -23.99 -2.18 5.51
CA PRO A 45 -22.61 -2.05 5.98
C PRO A 45 -22.45 -2.68 7.38
N ALA A 46 -21.44 -3.52 7.53
CA ALA A 46 -21.07 -4.09 8.82
C ALA A 46 -20.21 -3.11 9.63
N PRO A 47 -20.34 -3.09 10.97
CA PRO A 47 -19.48 -2.32 11.85
C PRO A 47 -18.00 -2.67 11.64
N LYS A 48 -17.16 -1.64 11.57
CA LYS A 48 -15.70 -1.78 11.48
C LYS A 48 -15.09 -1.72 12.87
N THR A 49 -14.14 -2.60 13.14
CA THR A 49 -13.37 -2.62 14.38
C THR A 49 -11.89 -2.74 14.07
N LYS A 50 -11.05 -2.09 14.89
CA LYS A 50 -9.60 -2.26 14.83
C LYS A 50 -9.21 -3.48 15.64
N LEU A 51 -8.62 -4.47 15.00
CA LEU A 51 -8.14 -5.69 15.64
C LEU A 51 -6.63 -5.60 15.86
N PHE A 52 -6.15 -6.11 17.00
CA PHE A 52 -4.72 -6.15 17.33
C PHE A 52 -3.99 -4.79 17.28
N GLY A 53 -4.74 -3.67 17.38
CA GLY A 53 -4.16 -2.32 17.31
C GLY A 53 -3.74 -1.84 15.92
N TRP A 54 -3.73 -2.71 14.89
CA TRP A 54 -3.29 -2.36 13.53
C TRP A 54 -4.15 -2.97 12.41
N ALA A 55 -4.71 -4.16 12.63
CA ALA A 55 -5.50 -4.87 11.65
C ALA A 55 -6.94 -4.39 11.62
N GLN A 56 -7.66 -4.72 10.56
CA GLN A 56 -9.08 -4.42 10.45
C GLN A 56 -9.93 -5.68 10.67
N GLY A 57 -11.06 -5.49 11.32
CA GLY A 57 -12.06 -6.52 11.53
C GLY A 57 -13.46 -6.01 11.30
N PHE A 58 -14.37 -6.94 11.07
CA PHE A 58 -15.78 -6.67 10.91
C PHE A 58 -16.60 -7.65 11.75
N GLU A 59 -17.68 -7.14 12.34
CA GLU A 59 -18.60 -7.94 13.16
C GLU A 59 -20.02 -7.76 12.62
N PRO A 60 -20.40 -8.50 11.55
CA PRO A 60 -21.71 -8.39 10.95
C PRO A 60 -22.81 -8.86 11.93
N ALA A 61 -23.84 -8.03 12.07
CA ALA A 61 -24.98 -8.32 12.93
C ALA A 61 -25.91 -9.42 12.37
N THR A 62 -25.82 -9.69 11.07
CA THR A 62 -26.66 -10.65 10.35
C THR A 62 -25.80 -11.62 9.54
N SER A 63 -26.31 -12.83 9.33
CA SER A 63 -25.75 -13.81 8.41
C SER A 63 -26.22 -13.56 7.00
N GLY A 64 -25.47 -14.04 6.01
CA GLY A 64 -25.88 -14.05 4.61
C GLY A 64 -24.73 -13.73 3.67
N ASP A 65 -25.09 -13.37 2.44
CA ASP A 65 -24.15 -13.00 1.39
C ASP A 65 -23.42 -11.72 1.79
N ALA A 66 -22.11 -11.84 1.98
CA ALA A 66 -21.27 -10.68 2.22
C ALA A 66 -20.39 -10.35 1.03
N THR A 67 -20.15 -9.05 0.88
CA THR A 67 -19.27 -8.48 -0.11
C THR A 67 -18.30 -7.52 0.57
N LEU A 68 -17.02 -7.81 0.48
CA LEU A 68 -15.95 -6.90 0.88
C LEU A 68 -15.49 -6.12 -0.34
N ARG A 69 -15.54 -4.78 -0.26
CA ARG A 69 -15.07 -3.89 -1.32
C ARG A 69 -14.08 -2.86 -0.80
N TYR A 70 -13.13 -2.50 -1.66
CA TYR A 70 -12.28 -1.33 -1.45
C TYR A 70 -12.81 -0.14 -2.23
N ASP A 71 -13.21 0.91 -1.53
CA ASP A 71 -13.57 2.19 -2.13
C ASP A 71 -12.29 2.90 -2.62
N THR A 72 -12.07 2.96 -3.92
CA THR A 72 -10.92 3.68 -4.49
C THR A 72 -11.24 5.17 -4.58
N ALA A 73 -10.42 6.02 -3.95
CA ALA A 73 -10.70 7.45 -3.87
C ALA A 73 -10.82 8.07 -5.28
N PRO A 74 -11.91 8.80 -5.61
CA PRO A 74 -12.09 9.41 -6.92
C PRO A 74 -11.00 10.45 -7.22
N VAL A 75 -10.35 10.95 -6.17
CA VAL A 75 -9.17 11.83 -6.24
C VAL A 75 -8.06 11.21 -7.10
N ARG A 76 -7.88 9.88 -7.10
CA ARG A 76 -6.89 9.21 -7.97
C ARG A 76 -7.15 9.50 -9.44
N TYR A 77 -8.40 9.46 -9.88
CA TYR A 77 -8.78 9.79 -11.25
C TYR A 77 -8.61 11.27 -11.54
N GLY A 78 -8.90 12.15 -10.58
CA GLY A 78 -8.64 13.58 -10.69
C GLY A 78 -7.16 13.90 -10.90
N VAL A 79 -6.26 13.27 -10.12
CA VAL A 79 -4.81 13.42 -10.27
C VAL A 79 -4.34 12.91 -11.63
N LEU A 80 -4.83 11.75 -12.08
CA LEU A 80 -4.50 11.22 -13.40
C LEU A 80 -4.97 12.14 -14.53
N ALA A 81 -6.20 12.67 -14.44
CA ALA A 81 -6.73 13.62 -15.42
C ALA A 81 -5.94 14.92 -15.44
N PHE A 82 -5.58 15.44 -14.26
CA PHE A 82 -4.72 16.61 -14.14
C PHE A 82 -3.34 16.37 -14.76
N GLN A 83 -2.73 15.23 -14.48
CA GLN A 83 -1.44 14.84 -15.07
C GLN A 83 -1.52 14.74 -16.59
N ALA A 84 -2.59 14.13 -17.12
CA ALA A 84 -2.81 14.06 -18.57
C ALA A 84 -2.96 15.45 -19.19
N LEU A 85 -3.74 16.34 -18.55
CA LEU A 85 -3.92 17.72 -18.99
C LEU A 85 -2.59 18.48 -18.98
N PHE A 86 -1.79 18.31 -17.93
CA PHE A 86 -0.46 18.91 -17.82
C PHE A 86 0.45 18.48 -18.97
N TRP A 87 0.48 17.18 -19.29
CA TRP A 87 1.24 16.68 -20.44
C TRP A 87 0.74 17.24 -21.78
N LEU A 88 -0.58 17.37 -21.97
CA LEU A 88 -1.14 17.98 -23.17
C LEU A 88 -0.70 19.44 -23.33
N VAL A 89 -0.68 20.20 -22.24
CA VAL A 89 -0.18 21.59 -22.23
C VAL A 89 1.31 21.63 -22.55
N ALA A 90 2.12 20.77 -21.91
CA ALA A 90 3.56 20.68 -22.15
C ALA A 90 3.87 20.36 -23.63
N ILE A 91 3.19 19.37 -24.22
CA ILE A 91 3.34 18.99 -25.63
C ILE A 91 2.93 20.14 -26.54
N ARG A 92 1.81 20.83 -26.23
CA ARG A 92 1.36 21.98 -27.01
C ARG A 92 2.35 23.13 -26.96
N PHE A 93 2.96 23.39 -25.81
CA PHE A 93 3.99 24.41 -25.65
C PHE A 93 5.27 24.03 -26.41
N ALA A 94 5.76 22.80 -26.24
CA ALA A 94 6.92 22.27 -26.96
C ALA A 94 6.74 22.32 -28.49
N ARG A 95 5.54 22.00 -28.99
CA ARG A 95 5.21 22.13 -30.41
C ARG A 95 5.20 23.59 -30.88
N ARG A 96 4.78 24.52 -30.01
CA ARG A 96 4.73 25.95 -30.34
C ARG A 96 6.12 26.59 -30.36
N THR A 97 7.01 26.22 -29.44
CA THR A 97 8.40 26.69 -29.43
C THR A 97 9.19 26.09 -30.57
N ARG A 98 9.03 24.80 -30.88
CA ARG A 98 9.71 24.16 -32.03
C ARG A 98 9.30 24.71 -33.38
N ARG A 99 8.10 25.30 -33.50
CA ARG A 99 7.66 26.02 -34.71
C ARG A 99 8.19 27.45 -34.80
N ARG A 100 8.82 27.97 -33.74
CA ARG A 100 9.34 29.34 -33.67
C ARG A 100 10.84 29.44 -33.91
N ASP A 101 11.52 28.33 -34.22
CA ASP A 101 12.88 28.37 -34.71
C ASP A 101 12.84 28.33 -36.25
N PRO A 102 12.71 29.48 -36.95
CA PRO A 102 13.25 29.55 -38.29
C PRO A 102 14.74 29.31 -38.12
N VAL A 103 15.21 28.19 -38.66
CA VAL A 103 16.64 27.94 -38.83
C VAL A 103 17.21 29.15 -39.56
N VAL A 104 17.86 30.05 -38.81
CA VAL A 104 18.76 31.02 -39.40
C VAL A 104 19.80 30.16 -40.09
N ALA A 105 19.73 30.10 -41.42
CA ALA A 105 20.69 29.38 -42.22
C ALA A 105 22.07 29.95 -41.89
N THR A 106 22.79 29.27 -41.01
CA THR A 106 24.20 29.52 -40.80
C THR A 106 24.87 29.22 -42.14
N PRO A 107 25.52 30.20 -42.80
CA PRO A 107 26.24 29.92 -44.03
C PRO A 107 27.24 28.80 -43.76
N PRO A 108 27.46 27.86 -44.70
CA PRO A 108 28.36 26.75 -44.48
C PRO A 108 29.75 27.29 -44.15
N THR A 109 30.20 27.05 -42.93
CA THR A 109 31.58 27.27 -42.54
C THR A 109 32.45 26.39 -43.44
N PRO A 110 33.50 26.92 -44.08
CA PRO A 110 34.40 26.10 -44.88
C PRO A 110 35.01 25.00 -43.99
N VAL A 111 34.70 23.75 -44.31
CA VAL A 111 35.31 22.58 -43.70
C VAL A 111 36.79 22.57 -44.06
N THR A 112 37.63 22.94 -43.10
CA THR A 112 39.05 22.58 -43.15
C THR A 112 39.12 21.06 -43.06
N PRO A 113 39.79 20.34 -43.98
CA PRO A 113 39.90 18.90 -43.90
C PRO A 113 40.54 18.53 -42.56
N ALA A 114 39.80 17.77 -41.75
CA ALA A 114 40.27 17.26 -40.48
C ALA A 114 41.45 16.32 -40.73
N THR A 115 42.60 16.63 -40.12
CA THR A 115 43.69 15.67 -39.93
C THR A 115 43.11 14.40 -39.30
N PRO A 116 43.36 13.20 -39.83
CA PRO A 116 42.86 11.97 -39.24
C PRO A 116 43.46 11.82 -37.84
N VAL A 117 42.61 11.94 -36.82
CA VAL A 117 42.96 11.59 -35.44
C VAL A 117 43.07 10.05 -35.41
N PRO A 118 44.20 9.48 -34.94
CA PRO A 118 44.32 8.04 -34.79
C PRO A 118 43.22 7.55 -33.85
N THR A 119 42.45 6.58 -34.31
CA THR A 119 41.44 5.85 -33.52
C THR A 119 42.15 5.21 -32.33
N ALA A 120 42.06 5.85 -31.17
CA ALA A 120 42.27 5.14 -29.92
C ALA A 120 41.07 4.21 -29.75
N ASP A 121 41.32 2.90 -29.80
CA ASP A 121 40.30 1.90 -29.48
C ASP A 121 39.68 2.26 -28.12
N PRO A 122 38.35 2.23 -27.97
CA PRO A 122 37.75 2.40 -26.66
C PRO A 122 38.26 1.25 -25.78
N VAL A 123 39.01 1.60 -24.74
CA VAL A 123 39.26 0.70 -23.62
C VAL A 123 37.89 0.42 -23.01
N VAL A 124 37.29 -0.68 -23.43
CA VAL A 124 36.14 -1.27 -22.76
C VAL A 124 36.67 -1.81 -21.44
N GLU A 125 36.57 -1.02 -20.37
CA GLU A 125 36.68 -1.56 -19.03
C GLU A 125 35.65 -2.70 -18.93
N PRO A 126 36.08 -3.93 -18.57
CA PRO A 126 35.13 -4.99 -18.32
C PRO A 126 34.18 -4.50 -17.22
N ALA A 127 32.90 -4.67 -17.51
CA ALA A 127 31.81 -4.45 -16.57
C ALA A 127 32.04 -5.26 -15.29
N ASP A 128 32.70 -4.68 -14.28
CA ASP A 128 32.84 -5.26 -12.95
C ASP A 128 31.49 -5.45 -12.23
N TRP A 129 30.39 -4.96 -12.83
CA TRP A 129 29.01 -5.22 -12.40
C TRP A 129 28.46 -6.60 -12.81
N LEU A 130 29.24 -7.39 -13.56
CA LEU A 130 29.01 -8.83 -13.80
C LEU A 130 29.84 -9.70 -12.85
N ALA A 131 30.14 -9.22 -11.64
CA ALA A 131 30.50 -10.14 -10.57
C ALA A 131 29.41 -11.23 -10.50
N PRO A 132 29.76 -12.53 -10.45
CA PRO A 132 28.78 -13.58 -10.20
C PRO A 132 28.02 -13.15 -8.95
N ALA A 133 26.69 -13.08 -9.04
CA ALA A 133 25.86 -12.82 -7.88
C ALA A 133 26.38 -13.72 -6.77
N GLU A 134 26.96 -13.12 -5.73
CA GLU A 134 27.40 -13.87 -4.56
C GLU A 134 26.24 -14.76 -4.18
N GLU A 135 26.50 -16.06 -4.27
CA GLU A 135 25.54 -17.13 -4.11
C GLU A 135 24.90 -16.93 -2.74
N TRP A 136 23.68 -16.39 -2.76
CA TRP A 136 22.91 -16.13 -1.55
C TRP A 136 22.88 -17.44 -0.77
N PRO A 137 23.35 -17.50 0.49
CA PRO A 137 23.43 -18.75 1.22
C PRO A 137 22.04 -19.38 1.21
N ALA A 138 21.94 -20.57 0.61
CA ALA A 138 20.70 -21.33 0.46
C ALA A 138 20.12 -21.82 1.80
N ASP A 139 20.77 -21.44 2.91
CA ASP A 139 20.42 -21.86 4.24
C ASP A 139 20.53 -20.66 5.18
N PRO A 140 19.42 -19.98 5.54
CA PRO A 140 19.42 -19.14 6.72
C PRO A 140 19.60 -20.08 7.91
N THR A 141 20.84 -20.25 8.35
CA THR A 141 21.23 -20.96 9.57
C THR A 141 20.14 -20.78 10.66
N PRO A 142 19.52 -21.85 11.18
CA PRO A 142 18.44 -21.75 12.16
C PRO A 142 18.92 -21.26 13.55
N ALA A 143 20.20 -20.89 13.68
CA ALA A 143 20.81 -20.52 14.95
C ALA A 143 20.38 -19.14 15.49
N LEU A 144 19.69 -18.30 14.71
CA LEU A 144 19.23 -16.98 15.15
C LEU A 144 17.81 -16.99 15.76
N LEU A 145 17.14 -18.16 15.85
CA LEU A 145 15.84 -18.29 16.52
C LEU A 145 15.95 -18.71 17.99
N ASP A 146 17.14 -19.11 18.46
CA ASP A 146 17.35 -19.55 19.85
C ASP A 146 17.73 -18.40 20.79
N GLU A 147 17.99 -17.20 20.25
CA GLU A 147 18.38 -15.99 21.00
C GLU A 147 17.30 -14.90 20.93
N LEU A 148 16.04 -15.33 20.93
CA LEU A 148 14.93 -14.51 21.42
C LEU A 148 14.52 -15.14 22.75
N GLU A 149 15.32 -14.89 23.80
CA GLU A 149 14.83 -15.03 25.16
C GLU A 149 13.46 -14.33 25.22
N PRO A 150 12.40 -15.00 25.71
CA PRO A 150 11.14 -14.33 25.92
C PRO A 150 11.41 -13.20 26.91
N GLU A 151 11.31 -11.95 26.44
CA GLU A 151 11.19 -10.83 27.36
C GLU A 151 10.12 -11.23 28.40
N PRO A 152 10.41 -11.09 29.70
CA PRO A 152 9.41 -11.36 30.71
C PRO A 152 8.19 -10.50 30.35
N ALA A 153 7.05 -11.18 30.19
CA ALA A 153 5.79 -10.52 29.88
C ALA A 153 5.63 -9.30 30.80
N PRO A 154 5.20 -8.13 30.28
CA PRO A 154 4.93 -6.99 31.14
C PRO A 154 4.04 -7.46 32.28
N GLU A 155 4.59 -7.37 33.49
CA GLU A 155 3.95 -7.72 34.73
C GLU A 155 2.58 -7.06 34.70
N SER A 156 1.52 -7.88 34.73
CA SER A 156 0.15 -7.39 34.59
C SER A 156 -0.11 -6.41 35.72
N GLU A 157 -0.03 -5.12 35.40
CA GLU A 157 -0.39 -4.05 36.31
C GLU A 157 -1.81 -4.36 36.79
N PRO A 158 -2.02 -4.50 38.12
CA PRO A 158 -3.31 -4.92 38.64
C PRO A 158 -4.38 -3.94 38.16
N GLU A 159 -5.34 -4.48 37.43
CA GLU A 159 -6.51 -3.78 36.92
C GLU A 159 -7.08 -2.90 38.05
N PRO A 160 -7.21 -1.57 37.84
CA PRO A 160 -7.71 -0.69 38.87
C PRO A 160 -9.11 -1.16 39.27
N ALA A 161 -9.28 -1.47 40.55
CA ALA A 161 -10.53 -1.94 41.09
C ALA A 161 -11.69 -1.05 40.63
N PRO A 162 -12.86 -1.62 40.30
CA PRO A 162 -14.01 -0.84 39.89
C PRO A 162 -14.31 0.21 40.95
N ALA A 163 -14.41 1.47 40.53
CA ALA A 163 -14.79 2.57 41.40
C ALA A 163 -16.09 2.22 42.13
N PRO A 164 -16.19 2.52 43.44
CA PRO A 164 -17.44 2.30 44.18
C PRO A 164 -18.57 3.06 43.47
N ALA A 165 -19.70 2.38 43.32
CA ALA A 165 -20.91 2.98 42.76
C ALA A 165 -21.25 4.26 43.54
N PRO A 166 -21.73 5.33 42.86
CA PRO A 166 -22.18 6.54 43.53
C PRO A 166 -23.29 6.19 44.52
N ASP A 167 -23.15 6.70 45.74
CA ASP A 167 -24.08 6.51 46.84
C ASP A 167 -25.42 7.19 46.47
N PRO A 168 -26.56 6.46 46.44
CA PRO A 168 -27.85 7.03 46.00
C PRO A 168 -28.42 8.08 46.98
N ASP A 169 -27.77 8.34 48.11
CA ASP A 169 -28.28 9.20 49.19
C ASP A 169 -27.77 10.67 49.14
N GLU A 170 -27.00 11.07 48.12
CA GLU A 170 -26.42 12.43 48.04
C GLU A 170 -27.27 13.45 47.24
N GLU A 171 -28.35 13.02 46.56
CA GLU A 171 -29.20 13.89 45.73
C GLU A 171 -30.29 14.67 46.48
N ASP A 172 -30.40 14.52 47.82
CA ASP A 172 -31.50 15.10 48.60
C ASP A 172 -31.02 15.91 49.83
N ARG A 173 -29.99 16.76 49.65
CA ARG A 173 -29.66 17.80 50.62
C ARG A 173 -29.96 19.20 50.06
N PRO A 174 -30.83 19.99 50.74
CA PRO A 174 -31.26 21.31 50.31
C PRO A 174 -30.19 22.40 50.49
#